data_AF-A0A524MMB4-F1
#
_entry.id   AF-A0A524MMB4-F1
#
_cell.length_a   1.000
_cell.length_b   1.000
_cell.length_c   1.000
_cell.angle_alpha   90.00
_cell.angle_beta   90.00
_cell.angle_gamma   90.00
#
_symmetry.space_group_name_H-M   'P 1'
#
loop_
_entity.id
_entity.type
_entity.pdbx_description
1 polymer ?
#
loop_
_entity_poly.entity_id
_entity_poly.type
_entity_poly.pdbx_seq_one_letter_code
_entity_poly.pdbx_strand_id
1 'polypeptide(L)'
;MDNKIFILLIIAGVGVVGVSGYTIYQQTSEIHCEACGMIITPEIQQHIDIVDGSGAAHYACCQGCMFRLLDQKNGYSSLHIETYCDYYGPEYKITIDCTQNGNYTVSTPNTAVILFGGKIVPSCANNRIAYNSTAADRLISEGYSAYTMSWQKNPLPEGTPVMPAAMVAPNLAQKGISYTPPALTIPLLLGGVGLVVLLISGLTIRNMNRN
;
A
#
# COMPACT_ATOMS: atom_id res chain seq x y z
N MET A 1 44.43 19.51 17.53
CA MET A 1 43.49 18.75 16.70
C MET A 1 43.32 19.54 15.40
N ASP A 2 43.64 18.95 14.25
CA ASP A 2 43.70 19.70 12.99
C ASP A 2 42.32 20.20 12.55
N ASN A 3 42.25 21.42 12.01
CA ASN A 3 41.04 22.01 11.39
C ASN A 3 40.37 21.06 10.37
N LYS A 4 41.17 20.19 9.74
CA LYS A 4 40.71 19.16 8.81
C LYS A 4 39.72 18.18 9.45
N ILE A 5 39.91 17.83 10.73
CA ILE A 5 39.03 16.91 11.46
C ILE A 5 37.65 17.52 11.68
N PHE A 6 37.58 18.80 12.07
CA PHE A 6 36.30 19.48 12.28
C PHE A 6 35.54 19.72 10.97
N ILE A 7 36.24 20.05 9.89
CA ILE A 7 35.64 20.17 8.56
C ILE A 7 35.02 18.82 8.13
N LEU A 8 35.73 17.70 8.36
CA LEU A 8 35.20 16.36 8.07
C LEU A 8 33.97 16.04 8.93
N LEU A 9 33.96 16.40 10.22
CA LEU A 9 32.80 16.21 11.09
C LEU A 9 31.59 17.04 10.66
N ILE A 10 31.79 18.26 10.16
CA ILE A 10 30.70 19.07 9.60
C ILE A 10 30.13 18.41 8.34
N ILE A 11 30.99 17.98 7.42
CA ILE A 11 30.55 17.29 6.20
C ILE A 11 29.76 16.02 6.56
N ALA A 12 30.27 15.22 7.50
CA ALA A 12 29.56 14.04 8.00
C ALA A 12 28.22 14.39 8.66
N GLY A 13 28.18 15.42 9.49
CA GLY A 13 26.95 15.90 10.13
C GLY A 13 25.89 16.35 9.14
N VAL A 14 26.27 17.12 8.11
CA VAL A 14 25.35 17.52 7.02
C VAL A 14 24.85 16.30 6.27
N GLY A 15 25.73 15.35 5.95
CA GLY A 15 25.35 14.10 5.27
C GLY A 15 24.33 13.29 6.06
N VAL A 16 24.54 13.12 7.36
CA VAL A 16 23.64 12.36 8.25
C VAL A 16 22.27 13.04 8.36
N VAL A 17 22.24 14.37 8.56
CA VAL A 17 20.97 15.12 8.60
C VAL A 17 20.23 15.04 7.27
N GLY A 18 20.95 15.16 6.15
CA GLY A 18 20.37 15.05 4.81
C GLY A 18 19.73 13.69 4.55
N VAL A 19 20.42 12.59 4.85
CA VAL A 19 19.89 11.23 4.69
C VAL A 19 18.71 10.96 5.63
N SER A 20 18.79 11.41 6.88
CA SER A 20 17.68 11.34 7.84
C SER A 20 16.44 12.09 7.32
N GLY A 21 16.60 13.33 6.88
CA GLY A 21 15.51 14.11 6.31
C GLY A 21 14.91 13.46 5.06
N TYR A 22 15.76 12.94 4.16
CA TYR A 22 15.31 12.26 2.96
C TYR A 22 14.52 10.98 3.25
N THR A 23 14.98 10.17 4.20
CA THR A 23 14.27 8.94 4.60
C THR A 23 12.93 9.23 5.28
N ILE A 24 12.86 10.25 6.14
CA ILE A 24 11.59 10.73 6.73
C ILE A 24 10.65 11.23 5.62
N TYR A 25 11.16 11.99 4.67
CA TYR A 25 10.37 12.51 3.55
C TYR A 25 9.77 11.35 2.72
N GLN A 26 10.56 10.36 2.34
CA GLN A 26 10.04 9.20 1.62
C GLN A 26 8.96 8.45 2.41
N GLN A 27 9.19 8.23 3.71
CA GLN A 27 8.25 7.48 4.55
C GLN A 27 6.93 8.21 4.80
N THR A 28 6.91 9.54 4.69
CA THR A 28 5.70 10.35 4.99
C THR A 28 5.00 10.89 3.75
N SER A 29 5.67 10.99 2.61
CA SER A 29 5.08 11.54 1.38
C SER A 29 4.36 10.51 0.51
N GLU A 30 4.69 9.23 0.65
CA GLU A 30 4.10 8.17 -0.16
C GLU A 30 2.95 7.48 0.57
N ILE A 31 1.81 7.35 -0.11
CA ILE A 31 0.66 6.58 0.38
C ILE A 31 0.97 5.10 0.16
N HIS A 32 0.80 4.30 1.22
CA HIS A 32 1.08 2.88 1.19
C HIS A 32 -0.19 2.07 1.45
N CYS A 33 -0.27 0.88 0.85
CA CYS A 33 -1.31 -0.08 1.14
C CYS A 33 -1.24 -0.47 2.61
N GLU A 34 -2.32 -0.26 3.34
CA GLU A 34 -2.37 -0.54 4.78
C GLU A 34 -2.23 -2.04 5.08
N ALA A 35 -2.57 -2.92 4.13
CA ALA A 35 -2.46 -4.37 4.31
C ALA A 35 -1.05 -4.92 4.07
N CYS A 36 -0.29 -4.40 3.10
CA CYS A 36 0.98 -5.01 2.66
C CYS A 36 2.16 -4.04 2.48
N GLY A 37 1.96 -2.73 2.58
CA GLY A 37 3.03 -1.74 2.46
C GLY A 37 3.48 -1.46 1.03
N MET A 38 2.71 -1.86 0.02
CA MET A 38 2.99 -1.49 -1.36
C MET A 38 2.58 -0.03 -1.61
N ILE A 39 3.40 0.73 -2.35
CA ILE A 39 3.07 2.11 -2.73
C ILE A 39 1.78 2.15 -3.54
N ILE A 40 0.92 3.10 -3.21
CA ILE A 40 -0.36 3.36 -3.86
C ILE A 40 -0.13 4.42 -4.94
N THR A 41 -0.09 3.97 -6.19
CA THR A 41 0.06 4.86 -7.34
C THR A 41 -1.25 5.57 -7.66
N PRO A 42 -1.23 6.67 -8.44
CA PRO A 42 -2.45 7.32 -8.92
C PRO A 42 -3.38 6.38 -9.69
N GLU A 43 -2.83 5.43 -10.44
CA GLU A 43 -3.61 4.40 -11.15
C GLU A 43 -4.40 3.53 -10.17
N ILE A 44 -3.79 3.13 -9.05
CA ILE A 44 -4.46 2.32 -8.02
C ILE A 44 -5.61 3.12 -7.39
N GLN A 45 -5.39 4.40 -7.05
CA GLN A 45 -6.43 5.24 -6.44
C GLN A 45 -7.61 5.50 -7.39
N GLN A 46 -7.36 5.53 -8.69
CA GLN A 46 -8.43 5.63 -9.69
C GLN A 46 -9.22 4.33 -9.82
N HIS A 47 -8.64 3.19 -9.43
CA HIS A 47 -9.23 1.87 -9.62
C HIS A 47 -9.87 1.27 -8.37
N ILE A 48 -9.45 1.72 -7.19
CA ILE A 48 -9.91 1.23 -5.88
C ILE A 48 -10.09 2.44 -4.96
N ASP A 49 -11.33 2.68 -4.57
CA ASP A 49 -11.70 3.62 -3.51
C ASP A 49 -12.27 2.85 -2.31
N ILE A 50 -11.86 3.23 -1.11
CA ILE A 50 -12.25 2.53 0.13
C ILE A 50 -12.51 3.57 1.20
N VAL A 51 -13.70 3.51 1.80
CA VAL A 51 -14.04 4.31 2.98
C VAL A 51 -14.55 3.43 4.11
N ASP A 52 -14.23 3.78 5.35
CA ASP A 52 -14.73 3.06 6.53
C ASP A 52 -16.12 3.56 6.97
N GLY A 53 -16.63 3.01 8.08
CA GLY A 53 -17.93 3.41 8.65
C GLY A 53 -17.99 4.84 9.17
N SER A 54 -16.84 5.52 9.31
CA SER A 54 -16.73 6.93 9.69
C SER A 54 -16.61 7.86 8.48
N GLY A 55 -16.44 7.29 7.27
CA GLY A 55 -16.18 8.03 6.04
C GLY A 55 -14.70 8.38 5.84
N ALA A 56 -13.79 7.81 6.65
CA ALA A 56 -12.35 7.97 6.45
C ALA A 56 -11.87 7.12 5.27
N ALA A 57 -11.00 7.69 4.43
CA ALA A 57 -10.43 6.99 3.29
C ALA A 57 -9.30 6.03 3.71
N HIS A 58 -9.27 4.86 3.08
CA HIS A 58 -8.29 3.79 3.29
C HIS A 58 -7.69 3.30 1.99
N TYR A 59 -6.52 2.66 2.05
CA TYR A 59 -5.78 2.32 0.85
C TYR A 59 -5.39 0.85 0.75
N ALA A 60 -5.73 0.25 -0.38
CA ALA A 60 -5.31 -1.11 -0.76
C ALA A 60 -4.70 -1.12 -2.15
N CYS A 61 -3.60 -1.86 -2.33
CA CYS A 61 -2.95 -1.95 -3.64
C CYS A 61 -3.61 -2.96 -4.58
N CYS A 62 -4.47 -3.85 -4.09
CA CYS A 62 -5.03 -4.92 -4.89
C CYS A 62 -6.35 -5.44 -4.30
N GLN A 63 -7.11 -6.17 -5.11
CA GLN A 63 -8.42 -6.74 -4.74
C GLN A 63 -8.32 -7.73 -3.57
N GLY A 64 -7.16 -8.33 -3.34
CA GLY A 64 -6.92 -9.13 -2.14
C GLY A 64 -6.71 -8.27 -0.89
N CYS A 65 -5.93 -7.19 -1.02
CA CYS A 65 -5.61 -6.31 0.09
C CYS A 65 -6.82 -5.54 0.61
N MET A 66 -7.78 -5.15 -0.24
CA MET A 66 -8.97 -4.42 0.20
C MET A 66 -9.78 -5.19 1.25
N PHE A 67 -9.84 -6.52 1.16
CA PHE A 67 -10.50 -7.35 2.19
C PHE A 67 -9.61 -7.71 3.37
N ARG A 68 -8.28 -7.67 3.21
CA ARG A 68 -7.36 -7.86 4.35
C ARG A 68 -7.47 -6.71 5.34
N LEU A 69 -7.91 -5.54 4.89
CA LEU A 69 -8.24 -4.40 5.76
C LEU A 69 -9.38 -4.72 6.74
N LEU A 70 -10.16 -5.79 6.52
CA LEU A 70 -11.20 -6.25 7.45
C LEU A 70 -10.65 -7.12 8.59
N ASP A 71 -9.33 -7.20 8.77
CA ASP A 71 -8.65 -7.89 9.87
C ASP A 71 -9.38 -7.67 11.21
N GLN A 72 -9.69 -8.77 11.92
CA GLN A 72 -10.49 -8.72 13.16
C GLN A 72 -9.79 -8.02 14.33
N LYS A 73 -8.45 -7.96 14.31
CA LYS A 73 -7.62 -7.44 15.38
C LYS A 73 -7.15 -6.02 15.11
N ASN A 74 -6.71 -5.75 13.88
CA ASN A 74 -6.05 -4.48 13.51
C ASN A 74 -6.77 -3.74 12.38
N GLY A 75 -7.84 -4.30 11.82
CA GLY A 75 -8.54 -3.76 10.67
C GLY A 75 -9.84 -3.04 11.02
N TYR A 76 -10.67 -2.87 10.01
CA TYR A 76 -11.92 -2.12 10.05
C TYR A 76 -13.11 -3.07 10.13
N SER A 77 -14.07 -2.73 10.99
CA SER A 77 -15.30 -3.52 11.15
C SER A 77 -16.26 -3.34 9.97
N SER A 78 -16.19 -2.20 9.28
CA SER A 78 -17.00 -1.90 8.09
C SER A 78 -16.21 -1.13 7.04
N LEU A 79 -16.36 -1.51 5.78
CA LEU A 79 -15.77 -0.84 4.62
C LEU A 79 -16.80 -0.76 3.50
N HIS A 80 -16.85 0.39 2.83
CA HIS A 80 -17.45 0.56 1.51
C HIS A 80 -16.33 0.64 0.49
N ILE A 81 -16.34 -0.26 -0.49
CA ILE A 81 -15.31 -0.37 -1.50
C ILE A 81 -15.96 -0.10 -2.87
N GLU A 82 -15.38 0.82 -3.64
CA GLU A 82 -15.69 1.00 -5.05
C GLU A 82 -14.49 0.57 -5.91
N THR A 83 -14.76 -0.18 -6.96
CA THR A 83 -13.76 -0.58 -7.95
C THR A 83 -14.41 -0.79 -9.30
N TYR A 84 -13.63 -1.17 -10.32
CA TYR A 84 -14.12 -1.31 -11.68
C TYR A 84 -13.78 -2.68 -12.25
N CYS A 85 -14.60 -3.15 -13.18
CA CYS A 85 -14.34 -4.41 -13.86
C CYS A 85 -13.04 -4.33 -14.66
N ASP A 86 -12.10 -5.25 -14.39
CA ASP A 86 -10.81 -5.30 -15.07
C ASP A 86 -10.91 -5.70 -16.55
N TYR A 87 -12.10 -6.04 -17.04
CA TYR A 87 -12.36 -6.40 -18.44
C TYR A 87 -13.24 -5.41 -19.19
N TYR A 88 -14.36 -4.96 -18.58
CA TYR A 88 -15.26 -4.01 -19.23
C TYR A 88 -14.86 -2.54 -19.00
N GLY A 89 -14.08 -2.26 -17.95
CA GLY A 89 -13.54 -0.93 -17.68
C GLY A 89 -14.40 -0.05 -16.77
N PRO A 90 -14.15 1.28 -16.78
CA PRO A 90 -14.61 2.21 -15.75
C PRO A 90 -16.13 2.45 -15.74
N GLU A 91 -16.84 2.14 -16.84
CA GLU A 91 -18.31 2.23 -16.88
C GLU A 91 -19.00 1.09 -16.11
N TYR A 92 -18.24 0.06 -15.70
CA TYR A 92 -18.72 -1.11 -15.00
C TYR A 92 -18.22 -1.11 -13.56
N LYS A 93 -18.73 -0.14 -12.79
CA LYS A 93 -18.45 0.01 -11.36
C LYS A 93 -18.98 -1.18 -10.56
N ILE A 94 -18.17 -1.64 -9.62
CA ILE A 94 -18.49 -2.68 -8.65
C ILE A 94 -18.37 -2.06 -7.28
N THR A 95 -19.46 -2.06 -6.51
CA THR A 95 -19.44 -1.66 -5.11
C THR A 95 -19.49 -2.89 -4.22
N ILE A 96 -18.77 -2.86 -3.10
CA ILE A 96 -18.72 -3.94 -2.13
C ILE A 96 -18.82 -3.35 -0.73
N ASP A 97 -19.95 -3.61 -0.09
CA ASP A 97 -20.25 -3.17 1.26
C ASP A 97 -19.94 -4.31 2.22
N CYS A 98 -18.96 -4.12 3.08
CA CYS A 98 -18.51 -5.07 4.08
C CYS A 98 -18.86 -4.56 5.47
N THR A 99 -19.44 -5.41 6.32
CA THR A 99 -19.66 -5.13 7.75
C THR A 99 -19.30 -6.35 8.60
N GLN A 100 -19.16 -6.14 9.91
CA GLN A 100 -18.75 -7.17 10.86
C GLN A 100 -17.46 -7.89 10.43
N ASN A 101 -16.44 -7.11 10.04
CA ASN A 101 -15.14 -7.64 9.58
C ASN A 101 -15.28 -8.58 8.37
N GLY A 102 -16.22 -8.28 7.47
CA GLY A 102 -16.46 -9.04 6.24
C GLY A 102 -17.41 -10.23 6.40
N ASN A 103 -17.87 -10.55 7.61
CA ASN A 103 -18.84 -11.64 7.81
C ASN A 103 -20.19 -11.36 7.15
N TYR A 104 -20.54 -10.08 6.98
CA TYR A 104 -21.67 -9.68 6.17
C TYR A 104 -21.17 -8.77 5.05
N THR A 105 -21.14 -9.31 3.83
CA THR A 105 -20.66 -8.61 2.65
C THR A 105 -21.70 -8.70 1.53
N VAL A 106 -21.96 -7.57 0.88
CA VAL A 106 -22.84 -7.47 -0.28
C VAL A 106 -22.07 -6.80 -1.40
N SER A 107 -22.21 -7.31 -2.63
CA SER A 107 -21.63 -6.67 -3.81
C SER A 107 -22.73 -6.25 -4.79
N THR A 108 -22.53 -5.10 -5.44
CA THR A 108 -23.36 -4.63 -6.54
C THR A 108 -22.47 -4.45 -7.78
N PRO A 109 -22.68 -5.23 -8.86
CA PRO A 109 -23.69 -6.28 -8.98
C PRO A 109 -23.37 -7.50 -8.10
N ASN A 110 -24.39 -8.28 -7.75
CA ASN A 110 -24.21 -9.55 -7.02
C ASN A 110 -23.53 -10.64 -7.87
N THR A 111 -23.38 -10.39 -9.18
CA THR A 111 -22.62 -11.22 -10.11
C THR A 111 -21.13 -10.96 -10.07
N ALA A 112 -20.66 -9.94 -9.34
CA ALA A 112 -19.26 -9.61 -9.28
C ALA A 112 -18.43 -10.77 -8.71
N VAL A 113 -17.32 -11.09 -9.37
CA VAL A 113 -16.43 -12.18 -8.98
C VAL A 113 -14.98 -11.69 -8.94
N ILE A 114 -14.18 -12.35 -8.11
CA ILE A 114 -12.76 -12.08 -7.95
C ILE A 114 -11.98 -13.29 -8.40
N LEU A 115 -10.94 -13.03 -9.18
CA LEU A 115 -10.01 -14.01 -9.68
C LEU A 115 -8.73 -13.92 -8.87
N PHE A 116 -8.36 -15.00 -8.17
CA PHE A 116 -7.18 -15.05 -7.31
C PHE A 116 -6.02 -15.79 -7.96
N GLY A 117 -5.15 -15.08 -8.68
CA GLY A 117 -3.89 -15.68 -9.17
C GLY A 117 -2.94 -16.15 -8.06
N GLY A 118 -3.25 -15.79 -6.80
CA GLY A 118 -2.63 -16.23 -5.55
C GLY A 118 -2.43 -17.74 -5.36
N LYS A 119 -3.13 -18.59 -6.12
CA LYS A 119 -3.02 -20.06 -5.98
C LYS A 119 -1.64 -20.59 -6.35
N ILE A 120 -0.95 -19.96 -7.31
CA ILE A 120 0.36 -20.40 -7.80
C ILE A 120 1.46 -19.43 -7.39
N VAL A 121 1.16 -18.12 -7.36
CA VAL A 121 2.11 -17.09 -6.94
C VAL A 121 1.45 -16.24 -5.88
N PRO A 122 1.98 -16.10 -4.65
CA PRO A 122 1.43 -15.25 -3.61
C PRO A 122 1.69 -13.76 -3.95
N SER A 123 1.08 -13.28 -5.02
CA SER A 123 1.25 -11.94 -5.56
C SER A 123 -0.09 -11.25 -5.76
N CYS A 124 -0.14 -9.98 -5.39
CA CYS A 124 -1.24 -9.08 -5.71
C CYS A 124 -1.37 -8.82 -7.23
N ALA A 125 -0.31 -9.09 -8.02
CA ALA A 125 -0.24 -8.77 -9.44
C ALA A 125 -1.14 -9.65 -10.33
N ASN A 126 -1.61 -10.78 -9.80
CA ASN A 126 -2.47 -11.71 -10.53
C ASN A 126 -3.89 -11.75 -9.95
N ASN A 127 -4.25 -10.81 -9.07
CA ASN A 127 -5.64 -10.65 -8.67
C ASN A 127 -6.40 -9.84 -9.71
N ARG A 128 -7.67 -10.18 -9.93
CA ARG A 128 -8.59 -9.40 -10.76
C ARG A 128 -9.97 -9.34 -10.14
N ILE A 129 -10.75 -8.37 -10.55
CA ILE A 129 -12.19 -8.34 -10.32
C ILE A 129 -12.96 -8.19 -11.63
N ALA A 130 -14.03 -8.95 -11.76
CA ALA A 130 -14.89 -8.98 -12.92
C ALA A 130 -16.34 -8.71 -12.52
N TYR A 131 -17.06 -7.98 -13.36
CA TYR A 131 -18.47 -7.61 -13.14
C TYR A 131 -19.40 -8.84 -13.13
N ASN A 132 -19.03 -9.88 -13.89
CA ASN A 132 -19.76 -11.15 -14.02
C ASN A 132 -18.82 -12.28 -14.49
N SER A 133 -19.35 -13.50 -14.55
CA SER A 133 -18.61 -14.70 -15.02
C SER A 133 -18.09 -14.54 -16.45
N THR A 134 -18.83 -13.92 -17.36
CA THR A 134 -18.37 -13.70 -18.74
C THR A 134 -17.10 -12.86 -18.78
N ALA A 135 -17.03 -11.76 -18.03
CA ALA A 135 -15.80 -10.97 -17.91
C ALA A 135 -14.65 -11.77 -17.28
N ALA A 136 -14.96 -12.60 -16.28
CA ALA A 136 -13.97 -13.46 -15.64
C ALA A 136 -13.38 -14.48 -16.62
N ASP A 137 -14.22 -15.15 -17.41
CA ASP A 137 -13.79 -16.12 -18.42
C ASP A 137 -12.89 -15.47 -19.48
N ARG A 138 -13.24 -14.25 -19.91
CA ARG A 138 -12.40 -13.48 -20.83
C ARG A 138 -11.05 -13.14 -20.22
N LEU A 139 -11.01 -12.66 -18.97
CA LEU A 139 -9.75 -12.40 -18.25
C LEU A 139 -8.90 -13.66 -18.09
N ILE A 140 -9.50 -14.84 -17.88
CA ILE A 140 -8.76 -16.10 -17.80
C ILE A 140 -8.16 -16.46 -19.17
N SER A 141 -8.94 -16.32 -20.25
CA SER A 141 -8.49 -16.68 -21.60
C SER A 141 -7.48 -15.73 -22.20
N GLU A 142 -7.59 -14.42 -21.91
CA GLU A 142 -6.74 -13.36 -22.48
C GLU A 142 -5.61 -12.93 -21.52
N GLY A 143 -5.72 -13.30 -20.23
CA GLY A 143 -4.79 -12.95 -19.15
C GLY A 143 -5.02 -11.56 -18.55
N TYR A 144 -5.33 -10.56 -19.38
CA TYR A 144 -5.64 -9.19 -18.97
C TYR A 144 -6.40 -8.44 -20.09
N SER A 145 -6.94 -7.27 -19.78
CA SER A 145 -7.53 -6.36 -20.77
C SER A 145 -6.81 -5.01 -20.81
N ALA A 146 -7.27 -4.10 -21.67
CA ALA A 146 -6.80 -2.71 -21.68
C ALA A 146 -7.05 -1.98 -20.33
N TYR A 147 -8.08 -2.38 -19.59
CA TYR A 147 -8.54 -1.77 -18.33
C TYR A 147 -7.94 -2.41 -17.08
N THR A 148 -7.22 -3.53 -17.22
CA THR A 148 -6.44 -4.09 -16.12
C THR A 148 -5.32 -3.11 -15.76
N MET A 149 -5.13 -2.84 -14.46
CA MET A 149 -4.04 -1.99 -13.98
C MET A 149 -2.68 -2.45 -14.55
N SER A 150 -1.82 -1.50 -14.88
CA SER A 150 -0.56 -1.73 -15.60
C SER A 150 0.32 -2.81 -14.97
N TRP A 151 0.55 -2.74 -13.66
CA TRP A 151 1.35 -3.70 -12.89
C TRP A 151 0.66 -5.07 -12.72
N GLN A 152 -0.64 -5.13 -12.98
CA GLN A 152 -1.42 -6.36 -12.99
C GLN A 152 -1.44 -7.06 -14.34
N LYS A 153 -0.90 -6.49 -15.44
CA LYS A 153 -0.91 -7.10 -16.80
C LYS A 153 0.03 -8.30 -16.96
N ASN A 154 -0.20 -9.31 -16.13
CA ASN A 154 0.42 -10.62 -16.16
C ASN A 154 -0.65 -11.67 -16.45
N PRO A 155 -0.34 -12.75 -17.18
CA PRO A 155 -1.27 -13.86 -17.37
C PRO A 155 -1.80 -14.40 -16.05
N LEU A 156 -3.09 -14.75 -16.02
CA LEU A 156 -3.66 -15.47 -14.89
C LEU A 156 -3.17 -16.93 -14.93
N PRO A 157 -2.66 -17.49 -13.82
CA PRO A 157 -2.22 -18.87 -13.80
C PRO A 157 -3.36 -19.86 -14.08
N GLU A 158 -3.04 -21.02 -14.64
CA GLU A 158 -4.04 -22.06 -14.90
C GLU A 158 -4.75 -22.50 -13.62
N GLY A 159 -6.08 -22.66 -13.69
CA GLY A 159 -6.89 -23.02 -12.52
C GLY A 159 -6.99 -21.91 -11.46
N THR A 160 -6.82 -20.64 -11.87
CA THR A 160 -7.11 -19.46 -11.04
C THR A 160 -8.52 -19.57 -10.45
N PRO A 161 -8.66 -19.58 -9.11
CA PRO A 161 -9.97 -19.60 -8.46
C PRO A 161 -10.78 -18.35 -8.80
N VAL A 162 -12.05 -18.56 -9.15
CA VAL A 162 -13.06 -17.52 -9.32
C VAL A 162 -14.06 -17.64 -8.18
N MET A 163 -14.23 -16.59 -7.40
CA MET A 163 -15.13 -16.58 -6.25
C MET A 163 -16.04 -15.36 -6.29
N PRO A 164 -17.32 -15.46 -5.89
CA PRO A 164 -18.17 -14.28 -5.73
C PRO A 164 -17.52 -13.27 -4.80
N ALA A 165 -17.50 -11.99 -5.17
CA ALA A 165 -16.79 -10.95 -4.44
C ALA A 165 -17.23 -10.88 -2.96
N ALA A 166 -18.53 -11.06 -2.70
CA ALA A 166 -19.10 -11.09 -1.36
C ALA A 166 -18.61 -12.25 -0.47
N MET A 167 -18.20 -13.38 -1.06
CA MET A 167 -17.77 -14.58 -0.31
C MET A 167 -16.29 -14.56 0.07
N VAL A 168 -15.54 -13.60 -0.47
CA VAL A 168 -14.09 -13.50 -0.31
C VAL A 168 -13.71 -12.85 1.01
N ALA A 169 -14.46 -11.84 1.42
CA ALA A 169 -14.15 -10.97 2.54
C ALA A 169 -13.73 -11.72 3.82
N PRO A 170 -14.50 -12.70 4.35
CA PRO A 170 -14.13 -13.35 5.61
C PRO A 170 -12.83 -14.16 5.50
N ASN A 171 -12.56 -14.78 4.34
CA ASN A 171 -11.35 -15.57 4.13
C ASN A 171 -10.08 -14.69 4.07
N LEU A 172 -10.20 -13.48 3.52
CA LEU A 172 -9.07 -12.56 3.43
C LEU A 172 -8.89 -11.71 4.68
N ALA A 173 -9.97 -11.39 5.41
CA ALA A 173 -9.88 -10.80 6.74
C ALA A 173 -9.01 -11.64 7.68
N GLN A 174 -9.14 -12.97 7.61
CA GLN A 174 -8.31 -13.90 8.41
C GLN A 174 -6.81 -13.88 8.05
N LYS A 175 -6.44 -13.51 6.82
CA LYS A 175 -5.02 -13.33 6.46
C LYS A 175 -4.40 -12.10 7.12
N GLY A 176 -5.24 -11.16 7.55
CA GLY A 176 -4.87 -9.99 8.33
C GLY A 176 -3.96 -8.99 7.61
N ILE A 177 -3.61 -7.95 8.34
CA ILE A 177 -2.68 -6.90 7.91
C ILE A 177 -1.25 -7.35 8.23
N SER A 178 -0.38 -7.41 7.21
CA SER A 178 1.03 -7.80 7.37
C SER A 178 1.98 -6.61 7.36
N TYR A 179 1.51 -5.43 6.96
CA TYR A 179 2.33 -4.24 6.91
C TYR A 179 2.53 -3.66 8.30
N THR A 180 3.79 -3.45 8.65
CA THR A 180 4.18 -2.60 9.77
C THR A 180 4.88 -1.37 9.18
N PRO A 181 4.32 -0.16 9.34
CA PRO A 181 4.97 1.03 8.82
C PRO A 181 6.35 1.19 9.46
N PRO A 182 7.37 1.58 8.69
CA PRO A 182 8.72 1.74 9.22
C PRO A 182 8.72 2.81 10.32
N ALA A 183 9.36 2.50 11.44
CA ALA A 183 9.44 3.42 12.56
C ALA A 183 10.30 4.64 12.20
N LEU A 184 9.76 5.84 12.41
CA LEU A 184 10.50 7.10 12.24
C LEU A 184 11.59 7.32 13.31
N THR A 185 11.65 6.45 14.33
CA THR A 185 12.58 6.59 15.46
C THR A 185 14.04 6.59 15.03
N ILE A 186 14.45 5.66 14.16
CA ILE A 186 15.84 5.56 13.70
C ILE A 186 16.24 6.78 12.85
N PRO A 187 15.47 7.19 11.81
CA PRO A 187 15.75 8.42 11.08
C PRO A 187 15.82 9.64 11.99
N LEU A 188 14.86 9.82 12.91
CA LEU A 188 14.84 10.97 13.82
C LEU A 188 16.06 10.99 14.75
N LEU A 189 16.46 9.84 15.30
CA LEU A 189 17.65 9.75 16.15
C LEU A 189 18.93 10.09 15.37
N LEU A 190 19.08 9.57 14.14
CA LEU A 190 20.22 9.89 13.29
C LEU A 190 20.27 11.39 12.96
N GLY A 191 19.14 12.00 12.61
CA GLY A 191 19.04 13.44 12.38
C GLY A 191 19.43 14.24 13.62
N GLY A 192 18.96 13.81 14.80
CA GLY A 192 19.33 14.40 16.08
C GLY A 192 20.83 14.34 16.37
N VAL A 193 21.47 13.18 16.18
CA VAL A 193 22.92 13.02 16.34
C VAL A 193 23.69 13.91 15.35
N GLY A 194 23.25 13.95 14.09
CA GLY A 194 23.86 14.81 13.07
C GLY A 194 23.81 16.29 13.45
N LEU A 195 22.66 16.76 13.97
CA LEU A 195 22.52 18.13 14.48
C LEU A 195 23.46 18.41 15.66
N VAL A 196 23.59 17.48 16.61
CA VAL A 196 24.50 17.63 17.76
C VAL A 196 25.96 17.75 17.28
N VAL A 197 26.39 16.92 16.32
CA VAL A 197 27.75 16.99 15.75
C VAL A 197 28.00 18.35 15.08
N LEU A 198 27.02 18.87 14.34
CA LEU A 198 27.13 20.19 13.70
C LEU A 198 27.24 21.32 14.72
N LEU A 199 26.41 21.27 15.78
CA LEU A 199 26.44 22.26 16.86
C LEU A 199 27.78 22.26 17.59
N ILE A 200 28.28 21.09 17.99
CA ILE A 200 29.56 20.96 18.70
C ILE A 200 30.70 21.43 17.79
N SER A 201 30.76 20.97 16.54
CA SER A 201 31.81 21.34 15.60
C SER A 201 31.82 22.85 15.33
N GLY A 202 30.65 23.47 15.16
CA GLY A 202 30.51 24.92 14.98
C GLY A 202 30.95 25.71 16.21
N LEU A 203 30.56 25.29 17.42
CA LEU A 203 30.98 25.92 18.67
C LEU A 203 32.50 25.81 18.87
N THR A 204 33.10 24.66 18.56
CA THR A 204 34.55 24.46 18.69
C THR A 204 35.33 25.31 17.71
N ILE A 205 34.94 25.37 16.42
CA ILE A 205 35.58 26.26 15.43
C ILE A 205 35.48 27.72 15.85
N ARG A 206 34.31 28.16 16.34
CA ARG A 206 34.11 29.52 16.83
C ARG A 206 35.04 29.86 18.00
N ASN A 207 35.24 28.91 18.92
CA ASN A 207 36.16 29.10 20.06
C ASN A 207 37.62 29.13 19.60
N MET A 208 38.01 28.32 18.61
CA MET A 208 39.36 28.34 18.05
C MET A 208 39.69 29.67 17.35
N ASN A 209 38.72 30.29 16.67
CA ASN A 209 38.93 31.59 16.01
C ASN A 209 38.96 32.80 16.98
N ARG A 210 38.64 32.59 18.26
CA ARG A 210 38.64 33.63 19.30
C ARG A 210 39.94 33.68 20.11
N ASN A 211 40.72 32.61 20.07
CA ASN A 211 42.02 32.49 20.74
C ASN A 211 43.15 32.66 19.73
#